data_AF-V7CCJ7-F1
#
_entry.id   AF-V7CCJ7-F1
#
_cell.length_a   1.000
_cell.length_b   1.000
_cell.length_c   1.000
_cell.angle_alpha   90.00
_cell.angle_beta   90.00
_cell.angle_gamma   90.00
#
_symmetry.space_group_name_H-M   'P 1'
#
loop_
_entity.id
_entity.type
_entity.pdbx_description
1 polymer ?
#
loop_
_entity_poly.entity_id
_entity_poly.type
_entity_poly.pdbx_seq_one_letter_code
_entity_poly.pdbx_strand_id
1 'polypeptide(L)'
;MESHLPAFKEKNPQLEVVTELIRGQHPHLKGFYKNRNQRVICVKNMDPEDIHLHATRLRNALGRKVVKLRTRHVTKHPSVQGTWTTALEY
;
A
#
# COMPACT_ATOMS: atom_id res chain seq x y z
N MET A 1 12.07 8.43 16.77
CA MET A 1 12.56 7.33 15.88
C MET A 1 12.91 6.10 16.71
N GLU A 2 13.60 6.29 17.84
CA GLU A 2 14.09 5.20 18.71
C GLU A 2 12.99 4.35 19.37
N SER A 3 11.82 4.91 19.66
CA SER A 3 10.73 4.17 20.32
C SER A 3 9.96 3.22 19.38
N HIS A 4 9.49 3.70 18.23
CA HIS A 4 8.57 2.92 17.38
C HIS A 4 9.26 2.06 16.32
N LEU A 5 10.45 2.42 15.86
CA LEU A 5 11.09 1.77 14.71
C LEU A 5 11.61 0.35 15.01
N PRO A 6 12.23 0.06 16.16
CA PRO A 6 12.63 -1.31 16.52
C PRO A 6 11.43 -2.25 16.60
N ALA A 7 10.39 -1.86 17.34
CA ALA A 7 9.15 -2.63 17.46
C ALA A 7 8.45 -2.84 16.11
N PHE A 8 8.51 -1.85 15.21
CA PHE A 8 7.96 -1.97 13.86
C PHE A 8 8.73 -3.01 13.01
N LYS A 9 10.06 -3.05 13.10
CA LYS A 9 10.91 -4.05 12.43
C LYS A 9 10.62 -5.45 12.96
N GLU A 10 10.60 -5.62 14.27
CA GLU A 10 10.34 -6.93 14.91
C GLU A 10 8.97 -7.51 14.52
N LYS A 11 7.93 -6.67 14.48
CA LYS A 11 6.58 -7.08 14.05
C LYS A 11 6.48 -7.38 12.56
N ASN A 12 7.45 -6.97 11.74
CA ASN A 12 7.41 -7.10 10.28
C ASN A 12 8.73 -7.63 9.72
N PRO A 13 9.12 -8.88 10.04
CA PRO A 13 10.37 -9.47 9.56
C PRO A 13 10.46 -9.60 8.04
N GLN A 14 9.32 -9.56 7.34
CA GLN A 14 9.25 -9.59 5.88
C GLN A 14 9.63 -8.26 5.19
N LEU A 15 9.82 -7.18 5.96
CA LEU A 15 10.16 -5.86 5.43
C LEU A 15 11.64 -5.56 5.62
N GLU A 16 12.26 -5.06 4.56
CA GLU A 16 13.54 -4.37 4.66
C GLU A 16 13.30 -2.91 5.03
N VAL A 17 13.81 -2.49 6.19
CA VAL A 17 13.66 -1.11 6.70
C VAL A 17 15.03 -0.48 6.83
N VAL A 18 15.35 0.37 5.85
CA VAL A 18 16.60 1.14 5.75
C VAL A 18 16.36 2.58 6.21
N THR A 19 17.30 3.12 6.98
CA THR A 19 17.28 4.51 7.45
C THR A 19 18.45 5.26 6.83
N GLU A 20 18.16 6.33 6.10
CA GLU A 20 19.16 7.19 5.46
C GLU A 20 19.03 8.62 5.98
N LEU A 21 20.15 9.26 6.29
CA LEU A 21 20.19 10.67 6.68
C LEU A 21 20.47 11.53 5.44
N ILE A 22 19.47 12.31 5.02
CA ILE A 22 19.59 13.24 3.89
C ILE A 22 19.64 14.67 4.46
N ARG A 23 20.79 15.34 4.31
CA ARG A 23 20.99 16.71 4.83
C ARG A 23 20.28 17.73 3.93
N GLY A 24 19.70 18.76 4.55
CA GLY A 24 19.10 19.90 3.83
C GLY A 24 17.78 19.60 3.12
N GLN A 25 17.14 18.46 3.40
CA GLN A 25 15.87 18.05 2.80
C GLN A 25 14.82 17.82 3.89
N HIS A 26 13.54 18.02 3.55
CA HIS A 26 12.46 17.63 4.44
C HIS A 26 12.41 16.11 4.60
N PRO A 27 12.09 15.60 5.80
CA PRO A 27 12.02 14.16 6.02
C PRO A 27 10.83 13.54 5.28
N HIS A 28 11.03 12.37 4.70
CA HIS A 28 10.01 11.61 4.01
C HIS A 28 10.18 10.11 4.26
N LEU A 29 9.08 9.36 4.08
CA LEU A 29 9.08 7.91 4.02
C LEU A 29 8.97 7.47 2.56
N LYS A 30 9.76 6.45 2.17
CA LYS A 30 9.66 5.79 0.87
C LYS A 30 9.29 4.32 1.06
N GLY A 31 8.24 3.88 0.39
CA GLY A 31 7.87 2.47 0.28
C GLY A 31 8.20 1.95 -1.11
N PHE A 32 9.00 0.89 -1.18
CA PHE A 32 9.29 0.15 -2.42
C PHE A 32 8.48 -1.14 -2.43
N TYR A 33 7.86 -1.44 -3.57
CA TYR A 33 6.94 -2.56 -3.70
C TYR A 33 7.43 -3.56 -4.76
N LYS A 34 7.04 -4.84 -4.61
CA LYS A 34 7.42 -5.92 -5.53
C LYS A 34 7.03 -5.65 -6.99
N ASN A 35 5.99 -4.86 -7.22
CA ASN A 35 5.56 -4.43 -8.55
C ASN A 35 6.42 -3.30 -9.15
N ARG A 36 7.59 -3.00 -8.55
CA ARG A 36 8.55 -1.94 -8.92
C ARG A 36 8.03 -0.51 -8.77
N ASN A 37 6.83 -0.33 -8.22
CA ASN A 37 6.36 1.00 -7.89
C ASN A 37 6.97 1.48 -6.58
N GLN A 38 7.02 2.81 -6.44
CA GLN A 38 7.40 3.49 -5.21
C GLN A 38 6.26 4.41 -4.76
N ARG A 39 6.14 4.60 -3.44
CA ARG A 39 5.29 5.63 -2.84
C ARG A 39 6.10 6.45 -1.85
N VAL A 40 5.95 7.76 -1.94
CA VAL A 40 6.64 8.72 -1.07
C VAL A 40 5.62 9.49 -0.26
N ILE A 41 5.87 9.66 1.04
CA ILE A 41 5.05 10.48 1.95
C ILE A 41 5.99 11.44 2.68
N CYS A 42 5.75 12.74 2.54
CA CYS A 42 6.45 13.75 3.34
C CYS A 42 5.96 13.68 4.80
N VAL A 43 6.89 13.71 5.76
CA VAL A 43 6.58 13.65 7.20
C VAL A 43 7.12 14.86 7.96
N LYS A 44 7.32 15.97 7.25
CA LYS A 44 7.74 17.24 7.85
C LYS A 44 6.72 17.70 8.90
N ASN A 45 7.20 18.07 10.09
CA ASN A 45 6.40 18.65 11.17
C ASN A 45 5.21 17.75 11.61
N MET A 46 5.33 16.43 11.45
CA MET A 46 4.34 15.47 11.96
C MET A 46 4.76 14.90 13.30
N ASP A 47 3.79 14.51 14.11
CA ASP A 47 4.03 13.84 15.38
C ASP A 47 4.47 12.38 15.18
N PRO A 48 5.22 11.79 16.12
CA PRO A 48 5.71 10.42 16.00
C PRO A 48 4.62 9.37 15.75
N GLU A 49 3.43 9.55 16.33
CA GLU A 49 2.30 8.63 16.15
C GLU A 49 1.70 8.70 14.74
N ASP A 50 1.59 9.90 14.17
CA ASP A 50 1.15 10.08 12.78
C ASP A 50 2.17 9.47 11.81
N ILE A 51 3.46 9.63 12.08
CA ILE A 51 4.53 9.01 11.29
C ILE A 51 4.41 7.48 11.35
N HIS A 52 4.16 6.92 12.54
CA HIS A 52 3.95 5.48 12.72
C HIS A 52 2.72 4.98 11.95
N LEU A 53 1.62 5.74 11.96
CA LEU A 53 0.44 5.45 11.17
C LEU A 53 0.74 5.48 9.67
N HIS A 54 1.49 6.46 9.18
CA HIS A 54 1.90 6.54 7.78
C HIS A 54 2.82 5.38 7.36
N ALA A 55 3.76 4.98 8.22
CA ALA A 55 4.59 3.79 7.99
C ALA A 55 3.73 2.52 7.89
N THR A 56 2.75 2.37 8.79
CA THR A 56 1.79 1.25 8.77
C THR A 56 0.92 1.25 7.51
N ARG A 57 0.48 2.42 7.05
CA ARG A 57 -0.25 2.56 5.78
C ARG A 57 0.60 2.16 4.57
N LEU A 58 1.88 2.53 4.54
CA LEU A 58 2.80 2.12 3.49
C LEU A 58 3.01 0.60 3.48
N ARG A 59 3.17 0.00 4.66
CA ARG A 59 3.28 -1.46 4.85
C ARG A 59 2.05 -2.21 4.35
N ASN A 60 0.86 -1.71 4.64
CA ASN A 60 -0.40 -2.35 4.26
C ASN A 60 -0.80 -2.09 2.79
N ALA A 61 -0.11 -1.19 2.09
CA ALA A 61 -0.44 -0.86 0.71
C ALA A 61 0.10 -1.89 -0.30
N LEU A 62 -0.61 -2.05 -1.42
CA LEU A 62 -0.23 -2.94 -2.52
C LEU A 62 0.80 -2.34 -3.49
N GLY A 63 1.16 -1.06 -3.32
CA GLY A 63 2.01 -0.34 -4.28
C GLY A 63 1.36 -0.03 -5.63
N ARG A 64 0.05 -0.23 -5.80
CA ARG A 64 -0.66 0.18 -7.04
C ARG A 64 -0.83 1.70 -7.08
N LYS A 65 -0.92 2.31 -8.27
CA LYS A 65 -1.31 3.73 -8.38
C LYS A 65 -2.71 3.93 -7.82
N VAL A 66 -2.94 5.01 -7.06
CA VAL A 66 -4.26 5.34 -6.55
C VAL A 66 -5.12 5.80 -7.73
N VAL A 67 -6.17 5.04 -8.02
CA VAL A 67 -7.11 5.31 -9.12
C VAL A 67 -8.53 5.13 -8.60
N LYS A 68 -9.48 5.88 -9.17
CA LYS A 68 -10.89 5.73 -8.83
C LYS A 68 -11.36 4.31 -9.19
N LEU A 69 -11.97 3.63 -8.23
CA LEU A 69 -12.53 2.30 -8.44
C LEU A 69 -13.76 2.40 -9.35
N ARG A 70 -13.81 1.60 -10.42
CA ARG A 70 -14.97 1.54 -11.32
C ARG A 70 -16.06 0.62 -10.78
N THR A 71 -15.69 -0.57 -10.29
CA THR A 71 -16.61 -1.56 -9.74
C THR A 71 -16.06 -2.11 -8.43
N ARG A 72 -16.94 -2.37 -7.45
CA ARG A 72 -16.54 -2.95 -6.15
C ARG A 72 -16.29 -4.45 -6.21
N HIS A 73 -16.93 -5.14 -7.16
CA HIS A 73 -16.82 -6.57 -7.37
C HIS A 73 -16.08 -6.86 -8.69
N VAL A 74 -15.11 -7.77 -8.63
CA VAL A 74 -14.34 -8.25 -9.78
C VAL A 74 -14.40 -9.77 -9.78
N THR A 75 -15.05 -10.36 -10.77
CA THR A 75 -15.09 -11.81 -10.98
C THR A 75 -14.62 -12.13 -12.40
N LYS A 76 -13.89 -13.23 -12.55
CA LYS A 76 -13.55 -13.80 -13.86
C LYS A 76 -14.63 -14.73 -14.40
N HIS A 77 -15.51 -15.23 -13.51
CA HIS A 77 -16.57 -16.17 -13.85
C HIS A 77 -17.90 -15.60 -13.33
N PRO A 78 -18.60 -14.80 -14.14
CA PRO A 78 -19.80 -14.09 -13.69
C PRO A 78 -21.05 -14.98 -13.59
N SER A 79 -21.09 -16.11 -14.29
CA SER A 79 -22.21 -17.05 -14.26
C SER A 79 -21.72 -18.49 -14.30
N VAL A 80 -22.48 -19.39 -13.67
CA VAL A 80 -22.26 -20.84 -13.66
C VAL A 80 -23.15 -21.55 -14.69
N GLN A 81 -24.39 -21.08 -14.87
CA GLN A 81 -25.40 -21.71 -15.73
C GLN A 81 -25.45 -21.12 -17.15
N GLY A 82 -24.44 -20.33 -17.51
CA GLY A 82 -24.43 -19.54 -18.74
C GLY A 82 -24.99 -18.12 -18.51
N THR A 83 -24.54 -17.19 -19.33
CA THR A 83 -25.14 -15.86 -19.41
C THR A 83 -26.36 -15.90 -20.30
N TRP A 84 -27.33 -15.02 -20.05
CA TRP A 84 -28.52 -14.90 -20.88
C TRP A 84 -28.14 -14.67 -22.36
N THR A 85 -28.84 -15.36 -23.27
CA THR A 85 -28.67 -15.26 -24.73
C THR A 85 -30.03 -15.42 -25.42
N THR A 86 -30.20 -14.84 -26.60
CA THR A 86 -31.43 -14.94 -27.41
C THR A 86 -31.61 -16.32 -28.06
N ALA A 87 -30.56 -17.12 -28.15
CA ALA A 87 -30.56 -18.44 -28.81
C ALA A 87 -31.24 -19.56 -28.00
N LEU A 88 -31.97 -19.23 -26.93
CA LEU A 88 -32.76 -20.22 -26.20
C LEU A 88 -34.05 -20.50 -26.97
N GLU A 89 -34.11 -21.68 -27.58
CA GLU A 89 -35.37 -22.26 -28.04
C GLU A 89 -36.06 -22.98 -26.88
N TYR A 90 -37.38 -22.81 -26.78
CA TYR A 90 -38.25 -23.40 -25.74
C TYR A 90 -38.90 -24.68 -26.24
#